data_AF-A0A971H9A8-F1
#
_entry.id   AF-A0A971H9A8-F1
#
_cell.length_a   1.000
_cell.length_b   1.000
_cell.length_c   1.000
_cell.angle_alpha   90.00
_cell.angle_beta   90.00
_cell.angle_gamma   90.00
#
_symmetry.space_group_name_H-M   'P 1'
#
loop_
_entity.id
_entity.type
_entity.pdbx_description
1 polymer ?
#
loop_
_entity_poly.entity_id
_entity_poly.type
_entity_poly.pdbx_seq_one_letter_code
_entity_poly.pdbx_strand_id
1 'polypeptide(L)'
;MVIASRQSKLALIQAEQVRLALSALHPEISFEIKTYKTTGDMILNVTLDKIGGKGLFVKELESALLRGDADLLVHSFKDMPMETMGEIPVVGVTKRQDERDVLVLPKGQKDWDKTKPVGTSSKRRSLQLKRLYPEIETLPVRGNVITRLQKLDSGEFGALVLAAAGLKRLGLENRISRYFSVEEILPSACQGALALQARRDFDKSLLEGLHDEDTFYISMAERAFVSSLDGGCSSPVAAHAVIENSLIKLRGLYVSPDETKLFYDHIEGEKEKAAELGESLAQRMKEGGCVV
;
A
#
# COMPACT_ATOMS: atom_id res chain seq x y z
N MET A 1 -10.01 22.36 11.42
CA MET A 1 -9.68 20.92 11.55
C MET A 1 -8.32 20.67 10.94
N VAL A 2 -7.44 20.00 11.69
CA VAL A 2 -6.04 19.77 11.32
C VAL A 2 -5.87 18.36 10.75
N ILE A 3 -5.43 18.28 9.50
CA ILE A 3 -5.06 17.02 8.83
C ILE A 3 -3.54 16.87 8.92
N ALA A 4 -3.07 15.84 9.61
CA ALA A 4 -1.64 15.58 9.71
C ALA A 4 -1.15 14.63 8.62
N SER A 5 0.02 14.96 8.07
CA SER A 5 0.66 14.19 7.00
C SER A 5 2.18 14.16 7.14
N ARG A 6 2.81 13.20 6.46
CA ARG A 6 4.28 13.17 6.32
C ARG A 6 4.73 14.26 5.36
N GLN A 7 5.99 14.67 5.48
CA GLN A 7 6.60 15.69 4.61
C GLN A 7 6.91 15.22 3.18
N SER A 8 6.82 13.93 2.88
CA SER A 8 7.09 13.45 1.53
C SER A 8 6.08 14.02 0.52
N LYS A 9 6.53 14.35 -0.70
CA LYS A 9 5.68 14.93 -1.75
C LYS A 9 4.40 14.10 -2.01
N LEU A 10 4.52 12.77 -2.02
CA LEU A 10 3.36 11.90 -2.23
C LEU A 10 2.38 11.96 -1.05
N ALA A 11 2.87 11.95 0.19
CA ALA A 11 2.02 12.04 1.38
C ALA A 11 1.29 13.39 1.47
N LEU A 12 1.97 14.48 1.11
CA LEU A 12 1.36 15.80 1.00
C LEU A 12 0.23 15.84 -0.03
N ILE A 13 0.44 15.27 -1.22
CA ILE A 13 -0.61 15.18 -2.25
C ILE A 13 -1.78 14.33 -1.76
N GLN A 14 -1.52 13.24 -1.05
CA GLN A 14 -2.58 12.39 -0.49
C GLN A 14 -3.40 13.14 0.57
N ALA A 15 -2.75 13.89 1.45
CA ALA A 15 -3.44 14.73 2.42
C ALA A 15 -4.22 15.87 1.74
N GLU A 16 -3.68 16.46 0.69
CA GLU A 16 -4.36 17.50 -0.10
C GLU A 16 -5.59 16.95 -0.83
N GLN A 17 -5.52 15.71 -1.37
CA GLN A 17 -6.68 15.03 -1.95
C GLN A 17 -7.82 14.90 -0.93
N VAL A 18 -7.50 14.50 0.29
CA VAL A 18 -8.48 14.39 1.39
C VAL A 18 -8.97 15.77 1.81
N ARG A 19 -8.08 16.75 1.98
CA ARG A 19 -8.42 18.13 2.36
C ARG A 19 -9.38 18.76 1.36
N LEU A 20 -9.12 18.63 0.06
CA LEU A 20 -9.97 19.16 -1.01
C LEU A 20 -11.34 18.48 -1.02
N ALA A 21 -11.40 17.15 -0.86
CA ALA A 21 -12.67 16.44 -0.78
C ALA A 21 -13.50 16.89 0.43
N LEU A 22 -12.89 16.97 1.61
CA LEU A 22 -13.55 17.44 2.83
C LEU A 22 -13.99 18.91 2.72
N SER A 23 -13.18 19.77 2.12
CA SER A 23 -13.53 21.18 1.91
C SER A 23 -14.70 21.35 0.94
N ALA A 24 -14.85 20.44 -0.03
CA ALA A 24 -15.99 20.44 -0.94
C ALA A 24 -17.28 19.93 -0.26
N LEU A 25 -17.16 18.96 0.65
CA LEU A 25 -18.28 18.40 1.41
C LEU A 25 -18.76 19.33 2.54
N HIS A 26 -17.82 20.06 3.16
CA HIS A 26 -18.07 20.92 4.32
C HIS A 26 -17.46 22.33 4.12
N PRO A 27 -18.05 23.18 3.25
CA PRO A 27 -17.50 24.49 2.91
C PRO A 27 -17.36 25.46 4.10
N GLU A 28 -18.10 25.21 5.17
CA GLU A 28 -18.09 25.99 6.42
C GLU A 28 -16.94 25.62 7.36
N ILE A 29 -16.28 24.47 7.15
CA ILE A 29 -15.17 24.01 7.98
C ILE A 29 -13.84 24.39 7.32
N SER A 30 -12.96 25.05 8.08
CA SER A 30 -11.58 25.28 7.65
C SER A 30 -10.72 24.03 7.88
N PHE A 31 -10.08 23.55 6.82
CA PHE A 31 -9.16 22.41 6.86
C PHE A 31 -7.73 22.87 6.57
N GLU A 32 -6.80 22.53 7.47
CA GLU A 32 -5.37 22.82 7.32
C GLU A 32 -4.54 21.55 7.32
N ILE A 33 -3.41 21.54 6.59
CA ILE A 33 -2.46 20.42 6.60
C ILE A 33 -1.26 20.78 7.46
N LYS A 34 -0.99 19.96 8.47
CA LYS A 34 0.20 20.05 9.31
C LYS A 34 1.14 18.90 9.01
N THR A 35 2.40 19.21 8.75
CA THR A 35 3.39 18.19 8.38
C THR A 35 4.26 17.77 9.54
N TYR A 36 4.58 16.49 9.59
CA TYR A 36 5.45 15.89 10.59
C TYR A 36 6.62 15.18 9.91
N LYS A 37 7.81 15.31 10.48
CA LYS A 37 8.96 14.46 10.12
C LYS A 37 8.84 13.16 10.89
N THR A 38 8.86 12.04 10.17
CA THR A 38 8.85 10.71 10.80
C THR A 38 10.26 10.15 10.89
N THR A 39 10.51 9.26 11.85
CA THR A 39 11.79 8.56 11.97
C THR A 39 12.15 7.81 10.66
N GLY A 40 11.16 7.25 9.97
CA GLY A 40 11.35 6.62 8.66
C GLY A 40 11.77 7.58 7.53
N ASP A 41 11.49 8.89 7.65
CA ASP A 41 12.00 9.90 6.71
C ASP A 41 13.48 10.27 7.00
N MET A 42 13.93 10.07 8.24
CA MET A 42 15.31 10.40 8.67
C MET A 42 16.30 9.24 8.45
N ILE A 43 15.83 7.99 8.53
CA ILE A 43 16.70 6.80 8.39
C ILE A 43 16.67 6.26 6.96
N LEU A 44 17.57 6.75 6.11
CA LEU A 44 17.74 6.26 4.74
C LEU A 44 18.73 5.08 4.63
N ASN A 45 19.58 4.87 5.65
CA ASN A 45 20.81 4.06 5.58
C ASN A 45 20.77 2.68 6.27
N VAL A 46 19.65 2.24 6.85
CA VAL A 46 19.53 0.91 7.52
C VAL A 46 18.36 0.11 6.92
N THR A 47 18.49 -1.20 6.73
CA THR A 47 17.44 -2.02 6.09
C THR A 47 16.16 -2.09 6.93
N LEU A 48 14.98 -1.98 6.28
CA LEU A 48 13.67 -1.96 6.97
C LEU A 48 13.51 -3.21 7.86
N ASP A 49 14.02 -4.33 7.35
CA ASP A 49 14.23 -5.63 7.97
C ASP A 49 15.19 -5.61 9.17
N LYS A 50 16.19 -4.73 9.22
CA LYS A 50 17.11 -4.56 10.37
C LYS A 50 16.67 -3.49 11.37
N ILE A 51 15.81 -2.54 11.00
CA ILE A 51 15.35 -1.48 11.91
C ILE A 51 14.28 -2.00 12.88
N GLY A 52 13.58 -3.10 12.57
CA GLY A 52 12.68 -3.75 13.52
C GLY A 52 11.71 -2.75 14.19
N GLY A 53 10.84 -2.12 13.42
CA GLY A 53 9.91 -1.12 13.95
C GLY A 53 8.58 -1.14 13.23
N LYS A 54 7.59 -1.84 13.78
CA LYS A 54 6.18 -1.61 13.43
C LYS A 54 5.92 -0.10 13.57
N GLY A 55 5.55 0.57 12.48
CA GLY A 55 5.08 1.96 12.53
C GLY A 55 6.11 3.10 12.41
N LEU A 56 7.29 2.86 11.81
CA LEU A 56 8.33 3.90 11.55
C LEU A 56 7.84 5.17 10.83
N PHE A 57 6.71 5.09 10.12
CA PHE A 57 6.12 6.19 9.36
C PHE A 57 4.83 6.74 9.97
N VAL A 58 4.37 6.21 11.11
CA VAL A 58 3.09 6.59 11.72
C VAL A 58 3.23 7.10 13.16
N LYS A 59 4.25 6.68 13.91
CA LYS A 59 4.39 6.99 15.34
C LYS A 59 4.28 8.48 15.69
N GLU A 60 4.95 9.36 14.94
CA GLU A 60 4.92 10.80 15.20
C GLU A 60 3.55 11.42 14.88
N LEU A 61 2.87 10.89 13.86
CA LEU A 61 1.52 11.29 13.47
C LEU A 61 0.47 10.83 14.50
N GLU A 62 0.56 9.58 14.94
CA GLU A 62 -0.30 9.00 15.97
C GLU A 62 -0.15 9.77 17.29
N SER A 63 1.08 10.14 17.65
CA SER A 63 1.33 10.98 18.83
C SER A 63 0.70 12.37 18.72
N ALA A 64 0.69 12.97 17.52
CA ALA A 64 0.04 14.26 17.28
C ALA A 64 -1.48 14.15 17.44
N LEU A 65 -2.08 13.08 16.94
CA LEU A 65 -3.50 12.80 17.08
C LEU A 65 -3.90 12.61 18.56
N LEU A 66 -3.10 11.88 19.33
CA LEU A 66 -3.35 11.64 20.77
C LEU A 66 -3.19 12.91 21.63
N ARG A 67 -2.28 13.82 21.26
CA ARG A 67 -2.11 15.11 21.96
C ARG A 67 -3.15 16.17 21.57
N GLY A 68 -3.98 15.92 20.56
CA GLY A 68 -4.90 16.92 20.01
C GLY A 68 -4.22 17.95 19.10
N ASP A 69 -2.98 17.72 18.68
CA ASP A 69 -2.27 18.59 17.71
C ASP A 69 -2.79 18.40 16.27
N ALA A 70 -3.53 17.32 16.03
CA ALA A 70 -4.14 16.91 14.77
C ALA A 70 -5.51 16.27 15.04
N ASP A 71 -6.41 16.30 14.06
CA ASP A 71 -7.75 15.71 14.14
C ASP A 71 -7.90 14.47 13.25
N LEU A 72 -7.16 14.44 12.14
CA LEU A 72 -7.22 13.36 11.15
C LEU A 72 -5.83 13.08 10.58
N LEU A 73 -5.50 11.81 10.40
CA LEU A 73 -4.28 11.38 9.71
C LEU A 73 -4.65 10.77 8.37
N VAL A 74 -3.80 11.00 7.36
CA VAL A 74 -3.95 10.39 6.03
C VAL A 74 -2.77 9.49 5.74
N HIS A 75 -3.05 8.22 5.44
CA HIS A 75 -2.04 7.23 5.15
C HIS A 75 -2.27 6.55 3.80
N SER A 76 -1.19 6.19 3.11
CA SER A 76 -1.27 5.10 2.14
C SER A 76 -1.60 3.83 2.90
N PHE A 77 -2.75 3.20 2.62
CA PHE A 77 -3.25 2.16 3.53
C PHE A 77 -2.35 0.92 3.58
N LYS A 78 -1.71 0.59 2.46
CA LYS A 78 -0.69 -0.48 2.40
C LYS A 78 0.54 -0.28 3.28
N ASP A 79 0.80 0.96 3.72
CA ASP A 79 1.96 1.30 4.55
C ASP A 79 1.60 1.32 6.04
N MET A 80 0.31 1.15 6.39
CA MET A 80 -0.13 1.05 7.78
C MET A 80 0.14 -0.35 8.34
N PRO A 81 0.53 -0.46 9.62
CA PRO A 81 0.54 -1.74 10.32
C PRO A 81 -0.81 -2.45 10.22
N MET A 82 -0.82 -3.79 10.21
CA MET A 82 -2.05 -4.58 10.17
C MET A 82 -2.88 -4.41 11.46
N GLU A 83 -2.20 -4.37 12.60
CA GLU A 83 -2.79 -4.02 13.89
C GLU A 83 -2.74 -2.50 14.08
N THR A 84 -3.89 -1.87 14.27
CA THR A 84 -3.98 -0.44 14.61
C THR A 84 -4.28 -0.27 16.09
N MET A 85 -3.77 0.79 16.71
CA MET A 85 -4.09 1.10 18.11
C MET A 85 -5.58 1.41 18.25
N GLY A 86 -6.24 0.73 19.20
CA GLY A 86 -7.68 0.87 19.37
C GLY A 86 -8.14 2.30 19.65
N GLU A 87 -7.31 3.12 20.31
CA GLU A 87 -7.58 4.54 20.62
C GLU A 87 -7.67 5.44 19.38
N ILE A 88 -7.03 5.03 18.29
CA ILE A 88 -6.95 5.76 17.04
C ILE A 88 -7.32 4.85 15.86
N PRO A 89 -8.59 4.44 15.74
CA PRO A 89 -9.01 3.52 14.68
C PRO A 89 -8.90 4.15 13.29
N VAL A 90 -8.91 3.30 12.26
CA VAL A 90 -9.26 3.73 10.90
C VAL A 90 -10.75 4.09 10.92
N VAL A 91 -11.06 5.36 10.70
CA VAL A 91 -12.42 5.90 10.72
C VAL A 91 -13.02 6.03 9.33
N GLY A 92 -12.19 5.99 8.29
CA GLY A 92 -12.66 5.97 6.91
C GLY A 92 -11.58 5.55 5.92
N VAL A 93 -11.99 5.21 4.70
CA VAL A 93 -11.10 4.88 3.60
C VAL A 93 -11.60 5.55 2.34
N THR A 94 -10.70 6.07 1.51
CA THR A 94 -11.08 6.67 0.23
C THR A 94 -11.32 5.58 -0.80
N LYS A 95 -12.10 5.88 -1.85
CA LYS A 95 -12.19 5.05 -3.05
C LYS A 95 -10.79 4.62 -3.54
N ARG A 96 -10.63 3.32 -3.77
CA ARG A 96 -9.37 2.72 -4.24
C ARG A 96 -8.98 3.26 -5.62
N GLN A 97 -7.74 3.74 -5.75
CA GLN A 97 -7.14 4.00 -7.06
C GLN A 97 -6.47 2.74 -7.62
N ASP A 98 -6.04 2.80 -8.89
CA ASP A 98 -5.34 1.72 -9.60
C ASP A 98 -4.29 1.01 -8.73
N GLU A 99 -4.63 -0.22 -8.35
CA GLU A 99 -3.93 -1.06 -7.41
C GLU A 99 -2.76 -1.81 -8.05
N ARG A 100 -2.63 -1.75 -9.38
CA ARG A 100 -1.63 -2.53 -10.12
C ARG A 100 -0.22 -2.01 -9.88
N ASP A 101 0.73 -2.92 -10.03
CA ASP A 101 2.14 -2.57 -10.18
C ASP A 101 2.46 -2.25 -11.64
N VAL A 102 3.45 -1.40 -11.86
CA VAL A 102 3.85 -0.91 -13.18
C VAL A 102 5.35 -1.02 -13.39
N LEU A 103 5.75 -1.34 -14.61
CA LEU A 103 7.13 -1.24 -15.07
C LEU A 103 7.40 0.21 -15.50
N VAL A 104 8.53 0.75 -15.04
CA VAL A 104 9.02 2.07 -15.42
C VAL A 104 10.42 1.92 -15.99
N LEU A 105 10.60 2.36 -17.23
CA LEU A 105 11.89 2.38 -17.92
C LEU A 105 12.61 3.74 -17.79
N PRO A 106 13.94 3.79 -18.03
CA PRO A 106 14.67 5.04 -18.10
C PRO A 106 14.05 5.99 -19.13
N LYS A 107 14.12 7.30 -18.87
CA LYS A 107 13.57 8.30 -19.80
C LYS A 107 14.07 8.10 -21.24
N GLY A 108 13.14 8.14 -22.18
CA GLY A 108 13.42 8.01 -23.61
C GLY A 108 13.62 6.58 -24.10
N GLN A 109 13.65 5.59 -23.20
CA GLN A 109 13.75 4.18 -23.58
C GLN A 109 12.37 3.58 -23.83
N LYS A 110 12.24 2.82 -24.91
CA LYS A 110 11.03 2.06 -25.26
C LYS A 110 11.15 0.60 -24.86
N ASP A 111 12.36 0.06 -24.97
CA ASP A 111 12.67 -1.33 -24.67
C ASP A 111 13.37 -1.45 -23.32
N TRP A 112 13.11 -2.57 -22.67
CA TRP A 112 13.70 -2.89 -21.38
C TRP A 112 15.10 -3.49 -21.56
N ASP A 113 16.13 -2.75 -21.11
CA ASP A 113 17.48 -3.29 -20.95
C ASP A 113 17.52 -4.32 -19.80
N LYS A 114 17.36 -5.59 -20.17
CA LYS A 114 17.39 -6.73 -19.26
C LYS A 114 18.80 -7.12 -18.80
N THR A 115 19.86 -6.50 -19.33
CA THR A 115 21.23 -6.73 -18.86
C THR A 115 21.48 -6.04 -17.51
N LYS A 116 20.62 -5.09 -17.14
CA LYS A 116 20.65 -4.36 -15.88
C LYS A 116 19.57 -4.85 -14.91
N PRO A 117 19.80 -4.69 -13.60
CA PRO A 117 18.86 -5.14 -12.59
C PRO A 117 17.57 -4.32 -12.56
N VAL A 118 16.50 -4.92 -12.06
CA VAL A 118 15.24 -4.24 -11.72
C VAL A 118 15.30 -3.70 -10.29
N GLY A 119 14.99 -2.42 -10.13
CA GLY A 119 14.91 -1.79 -8.81
C GLY A 119 13.59 -2.06 -8.11
N THR A 120 13.62 -2.86 -7.05
CA THR A 120 12.51 -3.01 -6.09
C THR A 120 13.02 -3.46 -4.72
N SER A 121 12.57 -2.81 -3.65
CA SER A 121 12.83 -3.27 -2.26
C SER A 121 11.70 -4.15 -1.69
N SER A 122 10.68 -4.46 -2.49
CA SER A 122 9.56 -5.32 -2.06
C SER A 122 9.85 -6.77 -2.42
N LYS A 123 10.00 -7.64 -1.42
CA LYS A 123 10.16 -9.10 -1.63
C LYS A 123 9.00 -9.69 -2.43
N ARG A 124 7.77 -9.25 -2.15
CA ARG A 124 6.56 -9.59 -2.93
C ARG A 124 6.75 -9.37 -4.43
N ARG A 125 7.27 -8.20 -4.82
CA ARG A 125 7.53 -7.89 -6.25
C ARG A 125 8.68 -8.73 -6.79
N SER A 126 9.79 -8.83 -6.04
CA SER A 126 10.97 -9.58 -6.48
C SER A 126 10.66 -11.05 -6.78
N LEU A 127 9.93 -11.73 -5.90
CA LEU A 127 9.58 -13.14 -6.07
C LEU A 127 8.66 -13.37 -7.28
N GLN A 128 7.64 -12.51 -7.46
CA GLN A 128 6.73 -12.61 -8.60
C GLN A 128 7.42 -12.25 -9.92
N LEU A 129 8.30 -11.24 -9.91
CA LEU A 129 9.13 -10.90 -11.07
C LEU A 129 10.06 -12.04 -11.45
N LYS A 130 10.64 -12.76 -10.49
CA LYS A 130 11.50 -13.92 -10.76
C LYS A 130 10.74 -15.06 -11.45
N ARG A 131 9.42 -15.21 -11.22
CA ARG A 131 8.57 -16.16 -11.96
C ARG A 131 8.30 -15.71 -13.40
N LEU A 132 8.13 -14.40 -13.62
CA LEU A 132 7.87 -13.83 -14.96
C LEU A 132 9.14 -13.67 -15.81
N TYR A 133 10.26 -13.37 -15.16
CA TYR A 133 11.55 -13.08 -15.77
C TYR A 133 12.68 -13.77 -14.99
N PRO A 134 12.83 -15.11 -15.12
CA PRO A 134 13.79 -15.89 -14.34
C PRO A 134 15.24 -15.44 -14.50
N GLU A 135 15.57 -14.84 -15.65
CA GLU A 135 16.91 -14.38 -16.00
C GLU A 135 17.30 -13.02 -15.40
N ILE A 136 16.34 -12.29 -14.83
CA ILE A 136 16.54 -10.89 -14.43
C ILE A 136 16.86 -10.78 -12.94
N GLU A 137 17.95 -10.09 -12.63
CA GLU A 137 18.31 -9.75 -11.27
C GLU A 137 17.41 -8.63 -10.72
N THR A 138 16.95 -8.78 -9.48
CA THR A 138 16.28 -7.70 -8.75
C THR A 138 17.18 -7.17 -7.65
N LEU A 139 17.42 -5.86 -7.63
CA LEU A 139 18.21 -5.20 -6.60
C LEU A 139 17.36 -4.19 -5.80
N PRO A 140 17.63 -4.02 -4.49
CA PRO A 140 16.88 -3.10 -3.66
C PRO A 140 17.08 -1.64 -4.11
N VAL A 141 15.98 -0.93 -4.30
CA VAL A 141 15.97 0.52 -4.58
C VAL A 141 15.28 1.28 -3.44
N ARG A 142 15.90 2.35 -2.98
CA ARG A 142 15.44 3.18 -1.86
C ARG A 142 15.27 4.64 -2.20
N GLY A 143 14.57 5.33 -1.30
CA GLY A 143 14.15 6.71 -1.45
C GLY A 143 12.66 6.80 -1.78
N ASN A 144 12.15 8.03 -1.79
CA ASN A 144 10.81 8.32 -2.30
C ASN A 144 10.75 8.06 -3.81
N VAL A 145 9.55 8.14 -4.40
CA VAL A 145 9.35 7.87 -5.84
C VAL A 145 10.29 8.68 -6.72
N ILE A 146 10.51 9.96 -6.42
CA ILE A 146 11.36 10.84 -7.22
C ILE A 146 12.82 10.40 -7.16
N THR A 147 13.35 10.11 -5.97
CA THR A 147 14.72 9.60 -5.81
C THR A 147 14.92 8.28 -6.55
N ARG A 148 13.93 7.38 -6.54
CA ARG A 148 14.02 6.12 -7.29
C ARG A 148 14.07 6.36 -8.79
N LEU A 149 13.23 7.26 -9.30
CA LEU A 149 13.25 7.62 -10.72
C LEU A 149 14.58 8.27 -11.14
N GLN A 150 15.20 9.05 -10.26
CA GLN A 150 16.54 9.61 -10.52
C GLN A 150 17.60 8.51 -10.65
N LYS A 151 17.58 7.48 -9.78
CA LYS A 151 18.48 6.32 -9.86
C LYS A 151 18.26 5.47 -11.12
N LEU A 152 17.00 5.36 -11.56
CA LEU A 152 16.69 4.73 -12.83
C LEU A 152 17.27 5.54 -14.00
N ASP A 153 17.04 6.84 -14.01
CA ASP A 153 17.47 7.74 -15.08
C ASP A 153 19.01 7.92 -15.10
N SER A 154 19.72 7.71 -13.97
CA SER A 154 21.19 7.67 -13.89
C SER A 154 21.81 6.36 -14.39
N GLY A 155 20.98 5.35 -14.67
CA GLY A 155 21.41 4.07 -15.23
C GLY A 155 21.80 3.01 -14.21
N GLU A 156 21.53 3.22 -12.91
CA GLU A 156 21.74 2.21 -11.85
C GLU A 156 20.83 0.98 -12.03
N PHE A 157 19.68 1.15 -12.69
CA PHE A 157 18.70 0.10 -12.92
C PHE A 157 18.26 0.09 -14.40
N GLY A 158 17.90 -1.08 -14.92
CA GLY A 158 17.29 -1.23 -16.25
C GLY A 158 15.80 -0.92 -16.25
N ALA A 159 15.13 -1.14 -15.11
CA ALA A 159 13.75 -0.78 -14.88
C ALA A 159 13.46 -0.64 -13.38
N LEU A 160 12.32 -0.03 -13.03
CA LEU A 160 11.74 -0.08 -11.70
C LEU A 160 10.37 -0.75 -11.74
N VAL A 161 9.97 -1.36 -10.63
CA VAL A 161 8.57 -1.73 -10.40
C VAL A 161 7.98 -0.91 -9.25
N LEU A 162 6.98 -0.08 -9.59
CA LEU A 162 6.32 0.87 -8.70
C LEU A 162 4.81 0.64 -8.67
N ALA A 163 4.10 1.25 -7.72
CA ALA A 163 2.64 1.22 -7.69
C ALA A 163 2.07 2.29 -8.64
N ALA A 164 1.08 1.91 -9.47
CA ALA A 164 0.43 2.83 -10.40
C ALA A 164 -0.13 4.06 -9.68
N ALA A 165 -0.93 3.86 -8.62
CA ALA A 165 -1.53 4.94 -7.84
C ALA A 165 -0.51 5.97 -7.31
N GLY A 166 0.72 5.56 -6.99
CA GLY A 166 1.77 6.48 -6.53
C GLY A 166 2.23 7.44 -7.64
N LEU A 167 2.41 6.93 -8.86
CA LEU A 167 2.79 7.74 -10.02
C LEU A 167 1.63 8.62 -10.49
N LYS A 168 0.40 8.08 -10.52
CA LYS A 168 -0.81 8.83 -10.87
C LYS A 168 -0.99 10.06 -9.98
N ARG A 169 -0.94 9.88 -8.66
CA ARG A 169 -1.00 10.99 -7.69
C ARG A 169 0.09 12.03 -7.90
N LEU A 170 1.29 11.62 -8.29
CA LEU A 170 2.40 12.54 -8.55
C LEU A 170 2.33 13.24 -9.92
N GLY A 171 1.32 12.94 -10.76
CA GLY A 171 1.24 13.43 -12.14
C GLY A 171 2.32 12.84 -13.05
N LEU A 172 2.78 11.62 -12.75
CA LEU A 172 3.88 10.93 -13.43
C LEU A 172 3.40 9.73 -14.25
N GLU A 173 2.16 9.75 -14.74
CA GLU A 173 1.58 8.66 -15.54
C GLU A 173 2.37 8.41 -16.83
N ASN A 174 2.92 9.46 -17.41
CA ASN A 174 3.79 9.41 -18.58
C ASN A 174 5.10 8.62 -18.34
N ARG A 175 5.45 8.29 -17.09
CA ARG A 175 6.58 7.43 -16.75
C ARG A 175 6.24 5.94 -16.87
N ILE A 176 4.96 5.58 -16.94
CA ILE A 176 4.54 4.17 -16.93
C ILE A 176 4.78 3.57 -18.31
N SER A 177 5.67 2.59 -18.39
CA SER A 177 5.97 1.86 -19.62
C SER A 177 5.02 0.70 -19.83
N ARG A 178 4.59 0.05 -18.74
CA ARG A 178 3.66 -1.09 -18.78
C ARG A 178 2.92 -1.23 -17.45
N TYR A 179 1.64 -1.60 -17.53
CA TYR A 179 0.88 -2.12 -16.39
C TYR A 179 1.00 -3.63 -16.33
N PHE A 180 1.37 -4.17 -15.17
CA PHE A 180 1.23 -5.60 -14.91
C PHE A 180 -0.23 -5.91 -14.57
N SER A 181 -0.76 -7.01 -15.07
CA SER A 181 -2.06 -7.49 -14.59
C SER A 181 -1.95 -7.97 -13.14
N VAL A 182 -3.10 -8.08 -12.44
CA VAL A 182 -3.13 -8.57 -11.05
C VAL A 182 -2.79 -10.07 -10.97
N GLU A 183 -2.88 -10.79 -12.10
CA GLU A 183 -2.43 -12.17 -12.26
C GLU A 183 -0.91 -12.28 -12.40
N GLU A 184 -0.28 -11.31 -13.08
CA GLU A 184 1.18 -11.27 -13.25
C GLU A 184 1.88 -10.89 -11.95
N ILE A 185 1.42 -9.82 -11.31
CA ILE A 185 1.95 -9.34 -10.03
C ILE A 185 0.78 -9.03 -9.11
N LEU A 186 0.50 -9.94 -8.18
CA LEU A 186 -0.55 -9.75 -7.19
C LEU A 186 -0.20 -8.54 -6.30
N PRO A 187 -1.07 -7.51 -6.23
CA PRO A 187 -0.83 -6.30 -5.44
C PRO A 187 -0.64 -6.57 -3.94
N SER A 188 0.05 -5.66 -3.25
CA SER A 188 0.04 -5.68 -1.79
C SER A 188 -1.35 -5.30 -1.26
N ALA A 189 -1.73 -5.85 -0.10
CA ALA A 189 -2.93 -5.45 0.61
C ALA A 189 -3.07 -3.92 0.69
N CYS A 190 -4.27 -3.44 0.41
CA CYS A 190 -4.70 -2.06 0.39
C CYS A 190 -3.92 -1.14 -0.57
N GLN A 191 -3.18 -1.67 -1.54
CA GLN A 191 -2.51 -0.84 -2.54
C GLN A 191 -3.54 -0.01 -3.31
N GLY A 192 -3.31 1.30 -3.39
CA GLY A 192 -4.21 2.23 -4.09
C GLY A 192 -5.18 2.98 -3.17
N ALA A 193 -5.53 2.43 -2.02
CA ALA A 193 -6.42 3.07 -1.04
C ALA A 193 -5.68 4.03 -0.10
N LEU A 194 -6.38 5.07 0.37
CA LEU A 194 -5.95 5.89 1.50
C LEU A 194 -6.80 5.55 2.72
N ALA A 195 -6.16 5.43 3.87
CA ALA A 195 -6.84 5.26 5.15
C ALA A 195 -6.80 6.56 5.94
N LEU A 196 -7.91 6.82 6.61
CA LEU A 196 -8.14 7.97 7.48
C LEU A 196 -8.17 7.48 8.92
N GLN A 197 -7.24 7.94 9.74
CA GLN A 197 -7.15 7.57 11.16
C GLN A 197 -7.49 8.78 12.02
N ALA A 198 -8.31 8.58 13.04
CA ALA A 198 -8.71 9.63 13.98
C ALA A 198 -8.92 9.05 15.37
N ARG A 199 -9.10 9.91 16.39
CA ARG A 199 -9.45 9.48 17.75
C ARG A 199 -10.82 8.78 17.75
N ARG A 200 -11.07 7.90 18.73
CA ARG A 200 -12.36 7.17 18.84
C ARG A 200 -13.60 8.07 18.88
N ASP A 201 -13.48 9.27 19.43
CA ASP A 201 -14.54 10.26 19.56
C ASP A 201 -14.71 11.13 18.30
N PHE A 202 -13.96 10.86 17.24
CA PHE A 202 -14.09 11.57 15.97
C PHE A 202 -15.47 11.35 15.35
N ASP A 203 -16.12 12.45 14.97
CA ASP A 203 -17.39 12.44 14.28
C ASP A 203 -17.24 11.92 12.83
N LYS A 204 -17.64 10.66 12.61
CA LYS A 204 -17.52 9.99 11.32
C LYS A 204 -18.47 10.56 10.26
N SER A 205 -19.51 11.31 10.64
CA SER A 205 -20.41 11.95 9.66
C SER A 205 -19.68 12.94 8.77
N LEU A 206 -18.56 13.52 9.25
CA LEU A 206 -17.66 14.37 8.46
C LEU A 206 -17.01 13.64 7.27
N LEU A 207 -16.99 12.31 7.28
CA LEU A 207 -16.41 11.50 6.20
C LEU A 207 -17.46 10.96 5.23
N GLU A 208 -18.75 11.26 5.43
CA GLU A 208 -19.79 10.89 4.47
C GLU A 208 -19.49 11.52 3.10
N GLY A 209 -19.57 10.72 2.04
CA GLY A 209 -19.18 11.12 0.69
C GLY A 209 -17.68 10.99 0.37
N LEU A 210 -16.82 10.82 1.38
CA LEU A 210 -15.39 10.48 1.20
C LEU A 210 -15.11 9.00 1.51
N HIS A 211 -15.79 8.43 2.50
CA HIS A 211 -15.71 7.01 2.83
C HIS A 211 -16.30 6.16 1.70
N ASP A 212 -15.52 5.17 1.25
CA ASP A 212 -15.95 4.19 0.25
C ASP A 212 -16.13 2.82 0.90
N GLU A 213 -17.39 2.39 1.01
CA GLU A 213 -17.77 1.17 1.72
C GLU A 213 -17.16 -0.10 1.08
N ASP A 214 -17.16 -0.16 -0.26
CA ASP A 214 -16.61 -1.31 -0.98
C ASP A 214 -15.09 -1.40 -0.77
N THR A 215 -14.36 -0.28 -0.85
CA THR A 215 -12.93 -0.23 -0.52
C THR A 215 -12.68 -0.63 0.94
N PHE A 216 -13.60 -0.32 1.85
CA PHE A 216 -13.50 -0.74 3.25
C PHE A 216 -13.56 -2.26 3.38
N TYR A 217 -14.60 -2.92 2.84
CA TYR A 217 -14.71 -4.38 2.89
C TYR A 217 -13.55 -5.08 2.16
N ILE A 218 -13.16 -4.58 0.98
CA ILE A 218 -11.97 -5.05 0.25
C ILE A 218 -10.73 -4.99 1.14
N SER A 219 -10.51 -3.86 1.81
CA SER A 219 -9.35 -3.68 2.68
C SER A 219 -9.41 -4.57 3.92
N MET A 220 -10.60 -4.84 4.47
CA MET A 220 -10.76 -5.77 5.61
C MET A 220 -10.36 -7.19 5.22
N ALA A 221 -10.84 -7.70 4.08
CA ALA A 221 -10.46 -9.02 3.60
C ALA A 221 -8.95 -9.14 3.36
N GLU A 222 -8.38 -8.16 2.65
CA GLU A 222 -6.95 -8.15 2.33
C GLU A 222 -6.07 -8.08 3.59
N ARG A 223 -6.44 -7.25 4.57
CA ARG A 223 -5.69 -7.09 5.81
C ARG A 223 -5.82 -8.31 6.71
N ALA A 224 -7.02 -8.87 6.84
CA ALA A 224 -7.28 -10.06 7.65
C ALA A 224 -6.49 -11.28 7.13
N PHE A 225 -6.38 -11.42 5.81
CA PHE A 225 -5.50 -12.43 5.20
C PHE A 225 -4.03 -12.22 5.57
N VAL A 226 -3.50 -11.00 5.39
CA VAL A 226 -2.08 -10.73 5.68
C VAL A 226 -1.76 -10.85 7.17
N SER A 227 -2.64 -10.36 8.06
CA SER A 227 -2.45 -10.47 9.52
C SER A 227 -2.43 -11.92 9.98
N SER A 228 -3.31 -12.77 9.43
CA SER A 228 -3.41 -14.19 9.78
C SER A 228 -2.20 -15.00 9.34
N LEU A 229 -1.38 -14.50 8.42
CA LEU A 229 -0.17 -15.15 7.94
C LEU A 229 1.11 -14.71 8.68
N ASP A 230 0.97 -14.02 9.82
CA ASP A 230 2.08 -13.34 10.52
C ASP A 230 2.84 -12.37 9.59
N GLY A 231 2.13 -11.88 8.55
CA GLY A 231 2.68 -11.01 7.53
C GLY A 231 2.84 -9.58 8.02
N GLY A 232 4.04 -9.19 8.45
CA GLY A 232 4.42 -7.78 8.53
C GLY A 232 4.62 -7.16 7.14
N CYS A 233 4.84 -5.83 7.05
CA CYS A 233 5.10 -5.12 5.78
C CYS A 233 6.32 -5.64 4.97
N SER A 234 7.19 -6.44 5.59
CA SER A 234 8.35 -7.07 4.96
C SER A 234 8.13 -8.54 4.56
N SER A 235 7.03 -9.16 5.00
CA SER A 235 6.68 -10.52 4.61
C SER A 235 6.27 -10.55 3.13
N PRO A 236 6.72 -11.51 2.32
CA PRO A 236 6.41 -11.60 0.89
C PRO A 236 4.96 -12.01 0.58
N VAL A 237 4.00 -11.64 1.43
CA VAL A 237 2.57 -11.92 1.27
C VAL A 237 1.93 -10.85 0.37
N ALA A 238 0.92 -11.24 -0.40
CA ALA A 238 0.10 -10.33 -1.19
C ALA A 238 -1.38 -10.70 -1.04
N ALA A 239 -2.25 -9.70 -1.14
CA ALA A 239 -3.69 -9.89 -1.07
C ALA A 239 -4.34 -8.85 -1.97
N HIS A 240 -5.22 -9.31 -2.84
CA HIS A 240 -6.01 -8.47 -3.71
C HIS A 240 -7.45 -8.96 -3.72
N ALA A 241 -8.37 -8.09 -3.37
CA ALA A 241 -9.79 -8.34 -3.46
C ALA A 241 -10.50 -7.34 -4.38
N VAL A 242 -11.54 -7.85 -5.03
CA VAL A 242 -12.50 -7.06 -5.81
C VAL A 242 -13.92 -7.41 -5.35
N ILE A 243 -14.86 -6.50 -5.54
CA ILE A 243 -16.28 -6.76 -5.34
C ILE A 243 -16.95 -6.82 -6.72
N GLU A 244 -17.59 -7.94 -7.01
CA GLU A 244 -18.33 -8.20 -8.25
C GLU A 244 -19.65 -8.87 -7.90
N ASN A 245 -20.78 -8.34 -8.40
CA ASN A 245 -22.13 -8.87 -8.12
C ASN A 245 -22.41 -9.05 -6.61
N SER A 246 -22.00 -8.06 -5.80
CA SER A 246 -22.11 -8.07 -4.32
C SER A 246 -21.31 -9.15 -3.59
N LEU A 247 -20.47 -9.92 -4.30
CA LEU A 247 -19.54 -10.87 -3.71
C LEU A 247 -18.13 -10.27 -3.70
N ILE A 248 -17.45 -10.43 -2.57
CA ILE A 248 -16.01 -10.16 -2.51
C ILE A 248 -15.27 -11.40 -3.01
N LYS A 249 -14.35 -11.19 -3.94
CA LYS A 249 -13.42 -12.20 -4.45
C LYS A 249 -12.03 -11.83 -3.98
N LEU A 250 -11.46 -12.61 -3.07
CA LEU A 250 -10.14 -12.39 -2.51
C LEU A 250 -9.15 -13.40 -3.09
N ARG A 251 -8.04 -12.92 -3.63
CA ARG A 251 -6.88 -13.72 -4.02
C ARG A 251 -5.70 -13.44 -3.11
N GLY A 252 -5.09 -14.50 -2.62
CA GLY A 252 -3.92 -14.47 -1.73
C GLY A 252 -2.67 -15.01 -2.40
N LEU A 253 -1.53 -14.47 -1.99
CA LEU A 253 -0.19 -15.03 -2.22
C LEU A 253 0.44 -15.29 -0.85
N TYR A 254 0.79 -16.55 -0.61
CA TYR A 254 1.61 -16.97 0.52
C TYR A 254 2.93 -17.52 0.00
N VAL A 255 4.01 -17.28 0.73
CA VAL A 255 5.33 -17.79 0.39
C VAL A 255 5.80 -18.66 1.54
N SER A 256 6.37 -19.83 1.21
CA SER A 256 6.89 -20.75 2.21
C SER A 256 7.94 -20.07 3.10
N PRO A 257 8.12 -20.51 4.36
CA PRO A 257 9.10 -19.92 5.28
C PRO A 257 10.54 -19.92 4.76
N ASP A 258 10.90 -20.85 3.90
CA ASP A 258 12.21 -20.95 3.23
C ASP A 258 12.33 -20.08 1.96
N GLU A 259 11.28 -19.31 1.63
CA GLU A 259 11.15 -18.45 0.45
C GLU A 259 11.33 -19.17 -0.91
N THR A 260 11.15 -20.50 -0.95
CA THR A 260 11.35 -21.30 -2.17
C THR A 260 10.07 -21.53 -2.98
N LYS A 261 8.89 -21.47 -2.35
CA LYS A 261 7.60 -21.77 -2.99
C LYS A 261 6.64 -20.61 -2.85
N LEU A 262 5.95 -20.30 -3.95
CA LEU A 262 4.86 -19.33 -4.00
C LEU A 262 3.55 -20.11 -4.14
N PHE A 263 2.62 -19.87 -3.23
CA PHE A 263 1.28 -20.44 -3.24
C PHE A 263 0.28 -19.35 -3.58
N TYR A 264 -0.61 -19.63 -4.53
CA TYR A 264 -1.71 -18.76 -4.90
C TYR A 264 -3.01 -19.49 -4.66
N ASP A 265 -3.95 -18.80 -4.04
CA ASP A 265 -5.27 -19.35 -3.79
C ASP A 265 -6.30 -18.22 -3.73
N HIS A 266 -7.59 -18.56 -3.78
CA HIS A 266 -8.68 -17.59 -3.79
C HIS A 266 -9.92 -18.07 -3.05
N ILE A 267 -10.68 -17.14 -2.52
CA ILE A 267 -11.96 -17.38 -1.86
C ILE A 267 -12.97 -16.31 -2.29
N GLU A 268 -14.24 -16.66 -2.29
CA GLU A 268 -15.32 -15.72 -2.55
C GLU A 268 -16.44 -15.85 -1.51
N GLY A 269 -17.18 -14.77 -1.29
CA GLY A 269 -18.30 -14.75 -0.36
C GLY A 269 -18.94 -13.37 -0.24
N GLU A 270 -19.83 -13.23 0.75
CA GLU A 270 -20.51 -11.97 1.05
C GLU A 270 -19.52 -10.92 1.54
N LYS A 271 -19.67 -9.66 1.11
CA LYS A 271 -18.73 -8.58 1.47
C LYS A 271 -18.72 -8.31 2.97
N GLU A 272 -19.83 -8.52 3.66
CA GLU A 272 -19.99 -8.37 5.10
C GLU A 272 -19.13 -9.36 5.89
N LYS A 273 -18.73 -10.49 5.27
CA LYS A 273 -17.82 -11.51 5.84
C LYS A 273 -16.37 -11.32 5.38
N ALA A 274 -16.02 -10.16 4.84
CA ALA A 274 -14.70 -9.87 4.29
C ALA A 274 -13.53 -10.33 5.17
N ALA A 275 -13.53 -9.96 6.45
CA ALA A 275 -12.46 -10.34 7.38
C ALA A 275 -12.38 -11.86 7.59
N GLU A 276 -13.52 -12.51 7.83
CA GLU A 276 -13.62 -13.98 8.01
C GLU A 276 -13.12 -14.74 6.77
N LEU A 277 -13.43 -14.24 5.56
CA LEU A 277 -12.93 -14.81 4.31
C LEU A 277 -11.40 -14.69 4.21
N GLY A 278 -10.84 -13.55 4.61
CA GLY A 278 -9.40 -13.33 4.68
C GLY A 278 -8.69 -14.29 5.63
N GLU A 279 -9.22 -14.44 6.85
CA GLU A 279 -8.73 -15.39 7.85
C GLU A 279 -8.81 -16.84 7.36
N SER A 280 -9.95 -17.21 6.79
CA SER A 280 -10.19 -18.57 6.26
C SER A 280 -9.23 -18.92 5.14
N LEU A 281 -8.99 -17.99 4.20
CA LEU A 281 -8.03 -18.20 3.11
C LEU A 281 -6.61 -18.36 3.65
N ALA A 282 -6.22 -17.52 4.61
CA ALA A 282 -4.90 -17.60 5.23
C ALA A 282 -4.67 -18.93 5.95
N GLN A 283 -5.65 -19.38 6.74
CA GLN A 283 -5.59 -20.66 7.43
C GLN A 283 -5.47 -21.83 6.44
N ARG A 284 -6.31 -21.85 5.39
CA ARG A 284 -6.27 -22.86 4.33
C ARG A 284 -4.91 -22.93 3.63
N MET A 285 -4.31 -21.78 3.34
CA MET A 285 -2.99 -21.73 2.70
C MET A 285 -1.86 -22.14 3.66
N LYS A 286 -1.98 -21.86 4.97
CA LYS A 286 -1.04 -22.31 6.01
C LYS A 286 -1.07 -23.83 6.26
N GLU A 287 -2.26 -24.42 6.28
CA GLU A 287 -2.47 -25.84 6.65
C GLU A 287 -2.19 -26.84 5.51
N GLY A 288 -1.98 -26.38 4.27
CA GLY A 288 -1.46 -27.22 3.18
C GLY A 288 -2.18 -27.12 1.83
N GLY A 289 -2.73 -25.96 1.45
CA GLY A 289 -3.56 -25.83 0.24
C GLY A 289 -2.90 -25.15 -0.97
N CYS A 290 -2.65 -25.95 -2.01
CA CYS A 290 -2.48 -25.61 -3.44
C CYS A 290 -1.16 -24.95 -3.91
N VAL A 291 -0.27 -25.81 -4.42
CA VAL A 291 0.71 -25.45 -5.46
C VAL A 291 -0.05 -25.29 -6.77
N VAL A 292 0.04 -24.12 -7.42
CA VAL A 292 -0.38 -23.91 -8.82
C VAL A 292 0.81 -23.47 -9.68
#